data_AF-A0A9W9WQA9-F1
#
_entry.id   AF-A0A9W9WQA9-F1
#
_cell.length_a   1.000
_cell.length_b   1.000
_cell.length_c   1.000
_cell.angle_alpha   90.00
_cell.angle_beta   90.00
_cell.angle_gamma   90.00
#
_symmetry.space_group_name_H-M   'P 1'
#
loop_
_entity.id
_entity.type
_entity.pdbx_description
1 polymer ?
#
loop_
_entity_poly.entity_id
_entity_poly.type
_entity_poly.pdbx_seq_one_letter_code
_entity_poly.pdbx_strand_id
1 'polypeptide(L)'
;MNGLTSMRLCARLSKRPFTGLPKLQAPAFPQFPRMSSSAFQFAEGEDAQQLTRDANALLQQGWAQDGDMMGVTKTFHFKSYFKAVAFVNMIAAESASRKHHPTMTVRIGSVDVHWTTHRPRGFTQKDVTMAQHCDRGADLMGAVDPSQGLKCGPTV
;
A
#
# COMPACT_ATOMS: atom_id res chain seq x y z
N MET A 1 -48.34 49.09 -44.72
CA MET A 1 -49.77 48.78 -44.64
C MET A 1 -49.94 47.28 -44.70
N ASN A 2 -50.44 46.72 -43.59
CA ASN A 2 -51.19 45.47 -43.40
C ASN A 2 -50.71 44.19 -44.10
N GLY A 3 -50.10 43.28 -43.32
CA GLY A 3 -49.90 41.87 -43.65
C GLY A 3 -50.56 40.98 -42.60
N LEU A 4 -51.58 40.24 -43.03
CA LEU A 4 -52.47 39.39 -42.24
C LEU A 4 -51.77 38.15 -41.64
N THR A 5 -52.18 37.86 -40.40
CA THR A 5 -52.67 36.57 -39.87
C THR A 5 -52.16 35.26 -40.50
N SER A 6 -51.50 34.42 -39.70
CA SER A 6 -51.56 32.96 -39.88
C SER A 6 -51.52 32.21 -38.54
N MET A 7 -52.39 31.21 -38.48
CA MET A 7 -52.91 30.49 -37.32
C MET A 7 -51.85 29.73 -36.51
N ARG A 8 -51.97 29.79 -35.17
CA ARG A 8 -51.32 28.86 -34.25
C ARG A 8 -52.13 27.56 -34.18
N LEU A 9 -51.61 26.48 -34.76
CA LEU A 9 -52.13 25.13 -34.56
C LEU A 9 -51.52 24.55 -33.26
N CYS A 10 -52.27 24.57 -32.17
CA CYS A 10 -51.86 24.00 -30.89
C CYS A 10 -52.44 22.58 -30.77
N ALA A 11 -51.67 21.56 -31.18
CA ALA A 11 -52.04 20.17 -30.96
C ALA A 11 -51.89 19.81 -29.47
N ARG A 12 -53.00 19.46 -28.82
CA ARG A 12 -53.03 18.94 -27.44
C ARG A 12 -52.37 17.56 -27.39
N LEU A 13 -51.17 17.49 -26.84
CA LEU A 13 -50.58 16.23 -26.38
C LEU A 13 -51.14 15.88 -25.00
N SER A 14 -51.92 14.81 -24.94
CA SER A 14 -52.47 14.22 -23.72
C SER A 14 -51.33 13.63 -22.88
N LYS A 15 -51.02 14.26 -21.74
CA LYS A 15 -50.09 13.73 -20.74
C LYS A 15 -50.81 12.64 -19.93
N ARG A 16 -50.62 11.37 -20.29
CA ARG A 16 -50.97 10.26 -19.41
C ARG A 16 -49.86 10.10 -18.36
N PRO A 17 -50.18 10.08 -17.05
CA PRO A 17 -49.17 9.84 -16.03
C PRO A 17 -48.72 8.38 -16.08
N PHE A 18 -47.41 8.17 -16.19
CA PHE A 18 -46.76 6.87 -16.05
C PHE A 18 -46.67 6.54 -14.56
N THR A 19 -47.65 5.80 -14.04
CA THR A 19 -47.60 5.26 -12.68
C THR A 19 -47.27 3.76 -12.73
N GLY A 20 -46.12 3.40 -12.15
CA GLY A 20 -45.86 2.04 -11.69
C GLY A 20 -44.88 1.23 -12.55
N LEU A 21 -43.58 1.37 -12.28
CA LEU A 21 -42.61 0.31 -12.57
C LEU A 21 -42.46 -0.55 -11.30
N PRO A 22 -42.60 -1.88 -11.36
CA PRO A 22 -42.34 -2.75 -10.23
C PRO A 22 -40.85 -2.70 -9.87
N LYS A 23 -40.53 -2.52 -8.59
CA LYS A 23 -39.16 -2.58 -8.08
C LYS A 23 -38.66 -4.02 -8.20
N LEU A 24 -37.83 -4.29 -9.21
CA LEU A 24 -37.03 -5.52 -9.27
C LEU A 24 -36.05 -5.52 -8.09
N GLN A 25 -36.23 -6.46 -7.18
CA GLN A 25 -35.34 -6.68 -6.05
C GLN A 25 -34.07 -7.34 -6.57
N ALA A 26 -32.92 -6.68 -6.42
CA ALA A 26 -31.64 -7.24 -6.84
C ALA A 26 -31.38 -8.56 -6.07
N PRO A 27 -30.84 -9.60 -6.71
CA PRO A 27 -30.49 -10.83 -5.99
C PRO A 27 -29.42 -10.50 -4.95
N ALA A 28 -29.63 -11.01 -3.73
CA ALA A 28 -28.62 -10.95 -2.69
C ALA A 28 -27.42 -11.79 -3.15
N PHE A 29 -26.30 -11.12 -3.47
CA PHE A 29 -25.04 -11.82 -3.65
C PHE A 29 -24.69 -12.51 -2.33
N PRO A 30 -24.35 -13.81 -2.32
CA PRO A 30 -23.86 -14.45 -1.11
C PRO A 30 -22.60 -13.70 -0.66
N GLN A 31 -22.70 -13.04 0.49
CA GLN A 31 -21.55 -12.48 1.16
C GLN A 31 -20.73 -13.65 1.69
N PHE A 32 -19.76 -14.10 0.91
CA PHE A 32 -18.74 -14.99 1.45
C PHE A 32 -18.00 -14.22 2.55
N PRO A 33 -17.92 -14.74 3.78
CA PRO A 33 -17.13 -14.10 4.80
C PRO A 33 -15.68 -14.02 4.29
N ARG A 34 -15.17 -12.79 4.12
CA ARG A 34 -13.76 -12.57 3.83
C ARG A 34 -12.99 -13.02 5.07
N MET A 35 -12.54 -14.26 5.09
CA MET A 35 -11.58 -14.70 6.11
C MET A 35 -10.33 -13.83 5.91
N SER A 36 -10.13 -12.89 6.83
CA SER A 36 -8.88 -12.16 6.95
C SER A 36 -7.83 -13.16 7.41
N SER A 37 -7.24 -13.88 6.47
CA SER A 37 -6.01 -14.62 6.72
C SER A 37 -4.99 -13.61 7.22
N SER A 38 -4.49 -13.77 8.44
CA SER A 38 -3.30 -13.06 8.93
C SER A 38 -2.01 -13.77 8.51
N ALA A 39 -2.10 -14.82 7.69
CA ALA A 39 -0.97 -15.60 7.23
C ALA A 39 -0.35 -14.96 5.99
N PHE A 40 0.97 -15.03 5.87
CA PHE A 40 1.70 -14.61 4.68
C PHE A 40 1.37 -15.50 3.47
N GLN A 41 1.28 -14.88 2.31
CA GLN A 41 1.21 -15.54 1.01
C GLN A 41 2.61 -15.65 0.43
N PHE A 42 3.20 -16.85 0.49
CA PHE A 42 4.54 -17.10 -0.03
C PHE A 42 4.54 -17.34 -1.54
N ALA A 43 5.65 -17.01 -2.18
CA ALA A 43 5.82 -17.33 -3.59
C ALA A 43 6.02 -18.84 -3.82
N GLU A 44 5.72 -19.30 -5.03
CA GLU A 44 5.93 -20.68 -5.43
C GLU A 44 7.42 -21.09 -5.32
N GLY A 45 7.66 -22.28 -4.76
CA GLY A 45 9.00 -22.86 -4.63
C GLY A 45 9.74 -22.49 -3.33
N GLU A 46 9.16 -21.64 -2.48
CA GLU A 46 9.74 -21.30 -1.19
C GLU A 46 9.44 -22.36 -0.10
N ASP A 47 10.30 -22.47 0.91
CA ASP A 47 10.03 -23.24 2.13
C ASP A 47 9.09 -22.46 3.05
N ALA A 48 7.80 -22.81 3.02
CA ALA A 48 6.77 -22.16 3.80
C ALA A 48 6.99 -22.25 5.32
N GLN A 49 7.61 -23.32 5.83
CA GLN A 49 7.87 -23.45 7.27
C GLN A 49 8.99 -22.52 7.70
N GLN A 50 10.07 -22.47 6.94
CA GLN A 50 11.18 -21.55 7.20
C GLN A 50 10.72 -20.09 7.07
N LEU A 51 10.01 -19.74 5.98
CA LEU A 51 9.52 -18.37 5.80
C LEU A 51 8.51 -17.95 6.86
N THR A 52 7.68 -18.85 7.36
CA THR A 52 6.78 -18.53 8.47
C THR A 52 7.57 -18.14 9.72
N ARG A 53 8.65 -18.88 10.04
CA ARG A 53 9.51 -18.54 11.19
C ARG A 53 10.20 -17.19 10.99
N ASP A 54 10.76 -16.97 9.81
CA ASP A 54 11.49 -15.73 9.50
C ASP A 54 10.56 -14.51 9.48
N ALA A 55 9.38 -14.65 8.89
CA ALA A 55 8.37 -13.60 8.89
C ALA A 55 7.93 -13.26 10.31
N ASN A 56 7.67 -14.25 11.16
CA ASN A 56 7.33 -14.03 12.57
C ASN A 56 8.45 -13.31 13.33
N ALA A 57 9.73 -13.62 13.03
CA ALA A 57 10.87 -12.92 13.62
C ALA A 57 10.90 -11.44 13.20
N LEU A 58 10.64 -11.13 11.93
CA LEU A 58 10.53 -9.74 11.47
C LEU A 58 9.39 -8.99 12.17
N LEU A 59 8.23 -9.64 12.34
CA LEU A 59 7.10 -9.04 13.05
C LEU A 59 7.47 -8.69 14.50
N GLN A 60 8.21 -9.55 15.19
CA GLN A 60 8.73 -9.27 16.54
C GLN A 60 9.77 -8.13 16.55
N GLN A 61 10.44 -7.89 15.43
CA GLN A 61 11.41 -6.80 15.24
C GLN A 61 10.75 -5.49 14.76
N GLY A 62 9.42 -5.41 14.80
CA GLY A 62 8.68 -4.19 14.46
C GLY A 62 8.43 -3.99 12.97
N TRP A 63 8.62 -5.02 12.14
CA TRP A 63 8.03 -5.03 10.80
C TRP A 63 6.54 -5.33 10.87
N ALA A 64 5.79 -4.82 9.91
CA ALA A 64 4.37 -5.12 9.75
C ALA A 64 4.11 -5.83 8.42
N GLN A 65 3.23 -6.82 8.42
CA GLN A 65 2.73 -7.44 7.20
C GLN A 65 1.97 -6.41 6.36
N ASP A 66 2.16 -6.43 5.04
CA ASP A 66 1.43 -5.55 4.12
C ASP A 66 -0.04 -5.98 3.93
N GLY A 67 -0.83 -5.10 3.31
CA GLY A 67 -2.27 -5.34 3.11
C GLY A 67 -2.59 -6.49 2.13
N ASP A 68 -1.63 -6.85 1.27
CA ASP A 68 -1.76 -7.94 0.31
C ASP A 68 -1.29 -9.29 0.89
N MET A 69 -0.75 -9.29 2.12
CA MET A 69 -0.13 -10.43 2.79
C MET A 69 1.11 -11.00 2.08
N MET A 70 1.67 -10.28 1.10
CA MET A 70 2.78 -10.73 0.23
C MET A 70 4.08 -9.98 0.53
N GLY A 71 4.10 -9.12 1.54
CA GLY A 71 5.22 -8.25 1.83
C GLY A 71 5.27 -7.79 3.28
N VAL A 72 6.34 -7.05 3.59
CA VAL A 72 6.58 -6.46 4.90
C VAL A 72 6.94 -4.99 4.78
N THR A 73 6.54 -4.21 5.78
CA THR A 73 6.78 -2.76 5.86
C THR A 73 7.39 -2.39 7.21
N LYS A 74 8.26 -1.37 7.22
CA LYS A 74 8.76 -0.75 8.45
C LYS A 74 9.19 0.69 8.20
N THR A 75 8.94 1.56 9.17
CA THR A 75 9.43 2.94 9.16
C THR A 75 10.62 3.08 10.09
N PHE A 76 11.73 3.57 9.54
CA PHE A 76 12.95 3.89 10.29
C PHE A 76 13.02 5.39 10.52
N HIS A 77 13.42 5.82 11.72
CA HIS A 77 13.49 7.23 12.10
C HIS A 77 14.93 7.67 12.40
N PHE A 78 15.26 8.91 12.05
CA PHE A 78 16.61 9.47 12.18
C PHE A 78 16.56 10.92 12.66
N LYS A 79 17.61 11.34 13.39
CA LYS A 79 17.75 12.72 13.87
C LYS A 79 18.13 13.74 12.79
N SER A 80 18.44 13.30 11.58
CA SER A 80 18.73 14.20 10.45
C SER A 80 18.32 13.60 9.11
N TYR A 81 18.00 14.47 8.16
CA TYR A 81 17.72 14.08 6.78
C TYR A 81 18.93 13.41 6.11
N PHE A 82 20.14 13.89 6.41
CA PHE A 82 21.37 13.27 5.89
C PHE A 82 21.48 11.79 6.28
N LYS A 83 21.17 11.45 7.54
CA LYS A 83 21.16 10.05 8.00
C LYS A 83 20.08 9.22 7.32
N ALA A 84 18.89 9.78 7.10
CA ALA A 84 17.83 9.11 6.35
C ALA A 84 18.26 8.81 4.90
N VAL A 85 18.88 9.77 4.21
CA VAL A 85 19.39 9.56 2.84
C VAL A 85 20.58 8.59 2.81
N ALA A 86 21.48 8.64 3.79
CA ALA A 86 22.57 7.67 3.90
C ALA A 86 22.05 6.23 4.07
N PHE A 87 21.00 6.05 4.87
CA PHE A 87 20.32 4.77 5.02
C PHE A 87 19.71 4.28 3.71
N VAL A 88 19.04 5.16 2.95
CA VAL A 88 18.48 4.83 1.62
C VAL A 88 19.57 4.37 0.65
N ASN A 89 20.70 5.06 0.59
CA ASN A 89 21.79 4.71 -0.31
C ASN A 89 22.41 3.35 0.03
N MET A 90 22.49 3.03 1.32
CA MET A 90 22.96 1.73 1.79
C MET A 90 22.02 0.60 1.35
N ILE A 91 20.69 0.78 1.47
CA ILE A 91 19.72 -0.18 0.92
C ILE A 91 19.86 -0.31 -0.59
N ALA A 92 19.99 0.81 -1.31
CA ALA A 92 20.09 0.82 -2.77
C ALA A 92 21.31 0.03 -3.29
N ALA A 93 22.45 0.12 -2.59
CA ALA A 93 23.65 -0.62 -2.95
C ALA A 93 23.45 -2.15 -2.84
N GLU A 94 22.87 -2.61 -1.72
CA GLU A 94 22.60 -4.04 -1.52
C GLU A 94 21.50 -4.56 -2.46
N SER A 95 20.47 -3.74 -2.71
CA SER A 95 19.42 -4.03 -3.70
C SER A 95 19.97 -4.32 -5.08
N ALA A 96 20.95 -3.53 -5.54
CA ALA A 96 21.58 -3.73 -6.83
C ALA A 96 22.34 -5.07 -6.90
N SER A 97 23.07 -5.43 -5.84
CA SER A 97 23.78 -6.71 -5.72
C SER A 97 22.81 -7.91 -5.74
N ARG A 98 21.72 -7.82 -4.98
CA ARG A 98 20.74 -8.92 -4.85
C ARG A 98 19.70 -8.96 -5.97
N LYS A 99 19.66 -7.94 -6.83
CA LYS A 99 18.62 -7.73 -7.85
C LYS A 99 17.22 -7.81 -7.23
N HIS A 100 17.05 -7.16 -6.08
CA HIS A 100 15.79 -7.10 -5.34
C HIS A 100 15.60 -5.69 -4.79
N HIS A 101 14.52 -5.02 -5.18
CA HIS A 101 14.34 -3.59 -4.95
C HIS A 101 13.11 -3.33 -4.09
N PRO A 102 13.19 -2.43 -3.09
CA PRO A 102 12.05 -2.07 -2.27
C PRO A 102 11.26 -0.93 -2.92
N THR A 103 10.06 -0.71 -2.40
CA THR A 103 9.45 0.62 -2.44
C THR A 103 9.90 1.39 -1.21
N MET A 104 10.44 2.60 -1.38
CA MET A 104 10.87 3.46 -0.27
C MET A 104 10.24 4.85 -0.36
N THR A 105 9.74 5.36 0.75
CA THR A 105 9.32 6.78 0.89
C THR A 105 10.22 7.48 1.89
N VAL A 106 10.91 8.53 1.45
CA VAL A 106 11.80 9.33 2.30
C VAL A 106 11.08 10.58 2.76
N ARG A 107 11.11 10.83 4.08
CA ARG A 107 10.62 12.05 4.74
C ARG A 107 11.80 12.68 5.49
N ILE A 108 11.60 13.89 6.04
CA ILE A 108 12.70 14.68 6.64
C ILE A 108 13.52 13.90 7.68
N GLY A 109 12.87 13.07 8.49
CA GLY A 109 13.49 12.29 9.56
C GLY A 109 13.06 10.84 9.57
N SER A 110 12.49 10.33 8.49
CA SER A 110 12.07 8.93 8.43
C SER A 110 12.14 8.34 7.01
N VAL A 111 12.25 7.02 6.95
CA VAL A 111 12.22 6.24 5.71
C VAL A 111 11.24 5.09 5.91
N ASP A 112 10.15 5.12 5.16
CA ASP A 112 9.20 4.02 5.06
C ASP A 112 9.72 3.03 4.01
N VAL A 113 9.93 1.77 4.38
CA VAL A 113 10.47 0.71 3.50
C VAL A 113 9.44 -0.40 3.34
N HIS A 114 9.20 -0.85 2.10
CA HIS A 114 8.33 -1.98 1.76
C HIS A 114 9.06 -2.98 0.88
N TRP A 115 9.02 -4.25 1.29
CA TRP A 115 9.58 -5.39 0.59
C TRP A 115 8.49 -6.37 0.18
N THR A 116 8.48 -6.75 -1.09
CA THR A 116 7.65 -7.82 -1.65
C THR A 116 8.29 -8.35 -2.93
N THR A 117 8.02 -9.61 -3.28
CA THR A 117 8.52 -10.20 -4.52
C THR A 117 7.42 -10.27 -5.58
N HIS A 118 7.70 -9.65 -6.74
CA HIS A 118 6.76 -9.63 -7.86
C HIS A 118 6.76 -10.92 -8.69
N ARG A 119 7.90 -11.64 -8.76
CA ARG A 119 8.08 -12.85 -9.57
C ARG A 119 9.10 -13.83 -8.96
N PRO A 120 8.72 -15.10 -8.69
CA PRO A 120 7.33 -15.56 -8.56
C PRO A 120 6.57 -14.71 -7.54
N ARG A 121 5.26 -14.51 -7.74
CA ARG A 121 4.47 -13.57 -6.93
C ARG A 121 4.28 -14.13 -5.51
N GLY A 122 4.66 -13.35 -4.50
CA GLY A 122 4.47 -13.68 -3.09
C GLY A 122 5.65 -13.23 -2.23
N PHE A 123 5.58 -13.44 -0.92
CA PHE A 123 6.69 -13.18 -0.01
C PHE A 123 7.77 -14.26 -0.16
N THR A 124 9.05 -13.87 -0.20
CA THR A 124 10.19 -14.78 -0.40
C THR A 124 11.31 -14.57 0.61
N GLN A 125 12.31 -15.47 0.61
CA GLN A 125 13.50 -15.31 1.43
C GLN A 125 14.31 -14.04 1.09
N LYS A 126 14.17 -13.51 -0.14
CA LYS A 126 14.82 -12.24 -0.52
C LYS A 126 14.25 -11.05 0.24
N ASP A 127 12.94 -11.04 0.45
CA ASP A 127 12.25 -10.02 1.24
C ASP A 127 12.75 -10.06 2.68
N VAL A 128 12.85 -11.26 3.27
CA VAL A 128 13.41 -11.46 4.61
C VAL A 128 14.84 -10.93 4.71
N THR A 129 15.70 -11.34 3.77
CA THR A 129 17.11 -11.00 3.81
C THR A 129 17.33 -9.49 3.70
N MET A 130 16.53 -8.82 2.86
CA MET A 130 16.61 -7.38 2.70
C MET A 130 16.02 -6.61 3.89
N ALA A 131 14.94 -7.11 4.49
CA ALA A 131 14.42 -6.53 5.73
C ALA A 131 15.47 -6.58 6.87
N GLN A 132 16.14 -7.71 7.06
CA GLN A 132 17.23 -7.84 8.05
C GLN A 132 18.45 -6.97 7.71
N HIS A 133 18.71 -6.72 6.42
CA HIS A 133 19.74 -5.79 6.01
C HIS A 133 19.36 -4.34 6.37
N CYS A 134 18.11 -3.95 6.19
CA CYS A 134 17.59 -2.67 6.66
C CYS A 134 17.76 -2.51 8.18
N ASP A 135 17.44 -3.52 8.98
CA ASP A 135 17.60 -3.43 10.44
C ASP A 135 19.06 -3.16 10.85
N ARG A 136 20.01 -3.95 10.32
CA ARG A 136 21.45 -3.73 10.59
C ARG A 136 21.93 -2.36 10.13
N GLY A 137 21.49 -1.94 8.95
CA GLY A 137 21.86 -0.64 8.40
C GLY A 137 21.29 0.54 9.19
N ALA A 138 20.07 0.39 9.73
CA ALA A 138 19.44 1.38 10.57
C ALA A 138 20.22 1.58 11.87
N ASP A 139 20.66 0.48 12.51
CA ASP A 139 21.50 0.52 13.70
C ASP A 139 22.82 1.25 13.44
N LEU A 140 23.51 0.92 12.34
CA LEU A 140 24.77 1.58 11.95
C LEU A 140 24.60 3.08 11.67
N MET A 141 23.45 3.48 11.12
CA MET A 141 23.15 4.88 10.83
C MET A 141 22.67 5.67 12.04
N GLY A 142 22.40 4.99 13.17
CA GLY A 142 21.90 5.61 14.40
C GLY A 142 20.41 5.92 14.30
N ALA A 143 19.62 4.94 13.85
CA ALA A 143 18.17 5.01 13.94
C ALA A 143 17.73 5.24 15.40
N VAL A 144 16.62 5.96 15.54
CA VAL A 144 16.09 6.36 16.83
C VAL A 144 14.63 5.98 16.95
N ASP A 145 14.14 6.05 18.18
CA ASP A 145 12.71 5.92 18.46
C ASP A 145 11.90 6.96 17.66
N PRO A 146 10.70 6.63 17.14
CA PRO A 146 9.88 7.56 16.36
C PRO A 146 9.66 8.92 17.03
N SER A 147 9.62 8.94 18.37
CA SER A 147 9.48 10.16 19.18
C SER A 147 10.65 11.14 19.03
N GLN A 148 11.85 10.64 18.71
CA GLN A 148 13.11 11.36 18.60
C GLN A 148 13.53 11.66 17.16
N GLY A 149 12.80 11.16 16.17
CA GLY A 149 13.06 11.44 14.76
C GLY A 149 12.89 12.92 14.43
N LEU A 150 13.65 13.41 13.43
CA LEU A 150 13.53 14.78 12.97
C LEU A 150 12.11 15.03 12.44
N LYS A 151 11.44 16.05 12.96
CA LYS A 151 10.08 16.46 12.57
C LYS A 151 10.13 17.76 11.78
N CYS A 152 9.19 17.94 10.86
CA CYS A 152 8.95 19.24 10.25
C CYS A 152 8.34 20.18 11.31
N GLY A 153 8.97 21.34 11.52
CA GLY A 153 8.48 22.40 12.39
C GLY A 153 9.18 23.72 12.06
N PRO A 154 8.58 24.88 12.39
CA PRO A 154 9.23 26.17 12.16
C PRO A 154 10.54 26.21 12.95
N THR A 155 11.63 26.54 12.27
CA THR A 155 12.87 26.93 12.96
C THR A 155 12.57 28.27 13.63
N VAL A 156 12.67 28.32 14.96
CA VAL A 156 12.56 29.58 15.72
C VAL A 156 13.62 30.58 15.27
#